data_AF-A0A968DYR9-F1
#
_entry.id   AF-A0A968DYR9-F1
#
_cell.length_a   1.000
_cell.length_b   1.000
_cell.length_c   1.000
_cell.angle_alpha   90.00
_cell.angle_beta   90.00
_cell.angle_gamma   90.00
#
_symmetry.space_group_name_H-M   'P 1'
#
loop_
_entity.id
_entity.type
_entity.pdbx_description
1 polymer ?
#
loop_
_entity_poly.entity_id
_entity_poly.type
_entity_poly.pdbx_seq_one_letter_code
_entity_poly.pdbx_strand_id
1 'polypeptide(L)'
;MSLNMKRFPEAVRTAMQAGGAAATCVPVQLEDSDWEAALFFQLAGAECKADRRALKHARGPLAVGMETDLIETEAGAVVLLRPCIYTTPDDPFTCEILLTPGDGGAHFEVLKLLSRQARLSWFFGDQSHWILHSQQHPLDTAQHEGFDALARDALKHDTMVRMSSRYDAQAALGEIVKHYELRAGARRGDYPPPGLPQ
;
A
#
# COMPACT_ATOMS: atom_id res chain seq x y z
N MET A 1 15.95 7.62 14.49
CA MET A 1 16.73 8.27 13.42
C MET A 1 15.73 8.89 12.45
N SER A 2 15.91 10.14 12.04
CA SER A 2 15.09 10.74 10.98
C SER A 2 15.72 10.39 9.64
N LEU A 3 14.95 9.71 8.79
CA LEU A 3 15.27 9.54 7.37
C LEU A 3 15.32 10.94 6.73
N ASN A 4 16.45 11.37 6.14
CA ASN A 4 16.63 12.71 5.60
C ASN A 4 16.02 12.85 4.20
N MET A 5 14.86 12.26 3.99
CA MET A 5 14.13 12.26 2.74
C MET A 5 13.12 13.41 2.75
N LYS A 6 13.27 14.37 1.82
CA LYS A 6 12.36 15.52 1.72
C LYS A 6 11.14 15.24 0.84
N ARG A 7 11.26 14.28 -0.08
CA ARG A 7 10.25 13.94 -1.08
C ARG A 7 10.31 12.45 -1.38
N PHE A 8 9.20 11.85 -1.80
CA PHE A 8 9.20 10.44 -2.20
C PHE A 8 10.21 10.17 -3.33
N PRO A 9 10.86 8.99 -3.34
CA PRO A 9 11.75 8.61 -4.43
C PRO A 9 11.06 8.69 -5.78
N GLU A 10 11.79 9.05 -6.83
CA GLU A 10 11.21 9.24 -8.17
C GLU A 10 10.50 7.99 -8.69
N ALA A 11 11.11 6.81 -8.54
CA ALA A 11 10.48 5.55 -8.94
C ALA A 11 9.12 5.32 -8.25
N VAL A 12 9.02 5.63 -6.96
CA VAL A 12 7.77 5.53 -6.19
C VAL A 12 6.72 6.49 -6.74
N ARG A 13 7.09 7.75 -6.98
CA ARG A 13 6.19 8.77 -7.52
C ARG A 13 5.65 8.37 -8.89
N THR A 14 6.53 7.91 -9.77
CA THR A 14 6.15 7.45 -11.12
C THR A 14 5.21 6.24 -11.04
N ALA A 15 5.50 5.26 -10.18
CA ALA A 15 4.65 4.09 -10.01
C ALA A 15 3.26 4.45 -9.47
N MET A 16 3.19 5.29 -8.43
CA MET A 16 1.92 5.76 -7.86
C MET A 16 1.11 6.55 -8.89
N GLN A 17 1.75 7.44 -9.66
CA GLN A 17 1.09 8.22 -10.71
C GLN A 17 0.58 7.33 -11.85
N ALA A 18 1.38 6.38 -12.32
CA ALA A 18 0.99 5.47 -13.39
C ALA A 18 -0.17 4.55 -12.97
N GLY A 19 -0.19 4.10 -11.71
CA GLY A 19 -1.24 3.24 -11.17
C GLY A 19 -2.43 3.99 -10.58
N GLY A 20 -2.40 5.33 -10.49
CA GLY A 20 -3.41 6.12 -9.80
C GLY A 20 -3.52 5.82 -8.29
N ALA A 21 -2.48 5.25 -7.69
CA ALA A 21 -2.52 4.75 -6.32
C ALA A 21 -2.25 5.86 -5.31
N ALA A 22 -3.14 6.02 -4.33
CA ALA A 22 -2.95 6.94 -3.21
C ALA A 22 -2.00 6.38 -2.13
N ALA A 23 -1.77 5.06 -2.10
CA ALA A 23 -0.83 4.41 -1.21
C ALA A 23 -0.10 3.26 -1.92
N THR A 24 1.13 2.98 -1.51
CA THR A 24 1.89 1.83 -2.04
C THR A 24 2.86 1.29 -0.99
N CYS A 25 3.18 0.00 -1.10
CA CYS A 25 4.24 -0.66 -0.35
C CYS A 25 5.24 -1.21 -1.35
N VAL A 26 6.49 -0.76 -1.26
CA VAL A 26 7.53 -1.12 -2.24
C VAL A 26 8.87 -1.40 -1.58
N PRO A 27 9.72 -2.22 -2.20
CA PRO A 27 11.11 -2.36 -1.78
C PRO A 27 11.85 -1.04 -2.07
N VAL A 28 12.57 -0.54 -1.08
CA VAL A 28 13.39 0.65 -1.18
C VAL A 28 14.72 0.45 -0.47
N GLN A 29 15.73 1.19 -0.90
CA GLN A 29 16.98 1.33 -0.19
C GLN A 29 17.03 2.72 0.43
N LEU A 30 17.18 2.80 1.75
CA LEU A 30 17.13 4.06 2.50
C LEU A 30 18.48 4.30 3.19
N GLU A 31 19.23 5.31 2.72
CA GLU A 31 20.52 5.76 3.31
C GLU A 31 21.52 4.62 3.64
N ASP A 32 22.22 4.10 2.63
CA ASP A 32 23.27 3.05 2.74
C ASP A 32 22.84 1.76 3.48
N SER A 33 21.54 1.54 3.67
CA SER A 33 20.99 0.36 4.33
C SER A 33 20.80 -0.82 3.38
N ASP A 34 20.52 -1.98 3.97
CA ASP A 34 19.87 -3.09 3.28
C ASP A 34 18.53 -2.66 2.69
N TRP A 35 18.06 -3.39 1.67
CA TRP A 35 16.72 -3.23 1.14
C TRP A 35 15.69 -3.45 2.25
N GLU A 36 14.69 -2.56 2.33
CA GLU A 36 13.54 -2.69 3.22
C GLU A 36 12.24 -2.40 2.45
N ALA A 37 11.13 -2.99 2.85
CA ALA A 37 9.82 -2.58 2.39
C ALA A 37 9.42 -1.29 3.14
N ALA A 38 8.90 -0.32 2.41
CA ALA A 38 8.38 0.92 2.97
C ALA A 38 7.01 1.27 2.41
N LEU A 39 6.21 1.93 3.25
CA LEU A 39 4.88 2.41 2.92
C LEU A 39 4.91 3.89 2.57
N PHE A 40 4.26 4.25 1.47
CA PHE A 40 4.15 5.61 0.98
C PHE A 40 2.69 5.98 0.79
N PHE A 41 2.26 7.09 1.38
CA PHE A 41 0.88 7.57 1.34
C PHE A 41 0.83 8.98 0.75
N GLN A 42 0.14 9.15 -0.37
CA GLN A 42 -0.16 10.44 -0.96
C GLN A 42 -1.50 10.95 -0.43
N LEU A 43 -1.45 11.95 0.45
CA LEU A 43 -2.65 12.62 0.95
C LEU A 43 -3.08 13.72 -0.03
N ALA A 44 -3.74 13.32 -1.12
CA ALA A 44 -4.31 14.22 -2.12
C ALA A 44 -5.74 14.68 -1.75
N GLY A 45 -6.32 15.57 -2.54
CA GLY A 45 -7.73 15.95 -2.40
C GLY A 45 -8.08 16.86 -1.21
N ALA A 46 -9.34 17.27 -1.16
CA ALA A 46 -9.86 18.16 -0.13
C ALA A 46 -10.20 17.41 1.16
N GLU A 47 -10.59 16.15 1.03
CA GLU A 47 -10.89 15.20 2.09
C GLU A 47 -9.71 15.00 3.04
N CYS A 48 -8.48 14.88 2.53
CA CYS A 48 -7.29 14.69 3.36
C CYS A 48 -6.75 16.00 4.00
N LYS A 49 -7.50 17.13 3.96
CA LYS A 49 -7.00 18.42 4.46
C LYS A 49 -6.73 18.38 5.97
N ALA A 50 -7.59 17.72 6.73
CA ALA A 50 -7.43 17.58 8.18
C ALA A 50 -6.19 16.73 8.49
N ASP A 51 -6.04 15.58 7.83
CA ASP A 51 -4.90 14.66 8.00
C ASP A 51 -3.58 15.32 7.65
N ARG A 52 -3.50 16.01 6.51
CA ARG A 52 -2.30 16.77 6.12
C ARG A 52 -1.90 17.79 7.18
N ARG A 53 -2.88 18.47 7.80
CA ARG A 53 -2.59 19.44 8.86
C ARG A 53 -2.09 18.74 10.13
N ALA A 54 -2.73 17.65 10.52
CA ALA A 54 -2.33 16.86 11.68
C ALA A 54 -0.90 16.32 11.51
N LEU A 55 -0.59 15.70 10.36
CA LEU A 55 0.74 15.18 10.00
C LEU A 55 1.81 16.27 10.03
N LYS A 56 1.54 17.45 9.44
CA LYS A 56 2.47 18.59 9.45
C LYS A 56 2.76 19.12 10.86
N HIS A 57 1.92 18.85 11.84
CA HIS A 57 2.05 19.36 13.21
C HIS A 57 2.34 18.25 14.22
N ALA A 58 2.45 17.00 13.76
CA ALA A 58 2.77 15.86 14.60
C ALA A 58 4.16 16.05 15.24
N ARG A 59 4.21 15.97 16.57
CA ARG A 59 5.45 16.15 17.35
C ARG A 59 6.18 14.83 17.63
N GLY A 60 5.64 13.72 17.17
CA GLY A 60 6.15 12.37 17.38
C GLY A 60 5.45 11.36 16.47
N PRO A 61 5.76 10.06 16.64
CA PRO A 61 5.13 9.00 15.87
C PRO A 61 3.60 9.01 16.06
N LEU A 62 2.88 8.80 14.97
CA LEU A 62 1.45 8.57 15.01
C LEU A 62 1.17 7.11 15.39
N ALA A 63 0.04 6.90 16.06
CA ALA A 63 -0.48 5.55 16.22
C ALA A 63 -0.86 5.00 14.84
N VAL A 64 -0.40 3.79 14.56
CA VAL A 64 -0.66 3.08 13.31
C VAL A 64 -1.08 1.65 13.63
N GLY A 65 -2.00 1.12 12.84
CA GLY A 65 -2.38 -0.27 12.79
C GLY A 65 -2.22 -0.80 11.37
N MET A 66 -2.20 -2.11 11.22
CA MET A 66 -2.17 -2.77 9.93
C MET A 66 -2.96 -4.06 10.01
N GLU A 67 -4.01 -4.14 9.20
CA GLU A 67 -4.70 -5.39 8.94
C GLU A 67 -4.13 -6.00 7.67
N THR A 68 -4.11 -7.32 7.62
CA THR A 68 -3.62 -8.05 6.46
C THR A 68 -4.56 -9.20 6.15
N ASP A 69 -4.80 -9.45 4.87
CA ASP A 69 -5.65 -10.55 4.43
C ASP A 69 -5.11 -11.19 3.13
N LEU A 70 -5.50 -12.43 2.89
CA LEU A 70 -5.22 -13.16 1.66
C LEU A 70 -6.53 -13.42 0.93
N ILE A 71 -6.69 -12.81 -0.23
CA ILE A 71 -7.86 -13.02 -1.08
C ILE A 71 -7.46 -13.99 -2.18
N GLU A 72 -8.01 -15.20 -2.11
CA GLU A 72 -7.83 -16.24 -3.12
C GLU A 72 -8.90 -16.10 -4.20
N THR A 73 -8.48 -15.97 -5.46
CA THR A 73 -9.39 -15.98 -6.61
C THR A 73 -9.10 -17.20 -7.49
N GLU A 74 -9.95 -17.42 -8.50
CA GLU A 74 -9.69 -18.49 -9.49
C GLU A 74 -8.44 -18.24 -10.34
N ALA A 75 -8.03 -16.98 -10.47
CA ALA A 75 -6.90 -16.55 -11.31
C ALA A 75 -5.59 -16.38 -10.52
N GLY A 76 -5.65 -16.25 -9.19
CA GLY A 76 -4.47 -16.13 -8.34
C GLY A 76 -4.80 -15.59 -6.95
N ALA A 77 -3.77 -15.33 -6.17
CA ALA A 77 -3.86 -14.73 -4.85
C ALA A 77 -3.55 -13.23 -4.91
N VAL A 78 -4.27 -12.47 -4.10
CA VAL A 78 -3.96 -11.07 -3.82
C VAL A 78 -3.86 -10.88 -2.31
N VAL A 79 -2.72 -10.36 -1.87
CA VAL A 79 -2.52 -9.99 -0.47
C VAL A 79 -2.99 -8.55 -0.29
N LEU A 80 -3.90 -8.35 0.65
CA LEU A 80 -4.37 -7.05 1.07
C LEU A 80 -3.55 -6.61 2.28
N LEU A 81 -2.95 -5.43 2.21
CA LEU A 81 -2.50 -4.68 3.37
C LEU A 81 -3.45 -3.51 3.56
N ARG A 82 -4.02 -3.37 4.77
CA ARG A 82 -4.87 -2.23 5.13
C ARG A 82 -4.25 -1.47 6.31
N PRO A 83 -3.40 -0.47 6.01
CA PRO A 83 -2.87 0.42 7.03
C PRO A 83 -3.93 1.38 7.57
N CYS A 84 -3.96 1.53 8.89
CA CYS A 84 -4.83 2.46 9.62
C CYS A 84 -3.95 3.49 10.35
N ILE A 85 -4.08 4.77 10.04
CA ILE A 85 -3.27 5.85 10.59
C ILE A 85 -4.15 6.81 11.39
N TYR A 86 -3.89 6.90 12.69
CA TYR A 86 -4.69 7.67 13.63
C TYR A 86 -4.15 9.10 13.75
N THR A 87 -4.41 9.92 12.73
CA THR A 87 -4.22 11.38 12.74
C THR A 87 -5.22 12.07 13.67
N THR A 88 -6.39 11.47 13.83
CA THR A 88 -7.38 11.77 14.85
C THR A 88 -7.77 10.47 15.59
N PRO A 89 -8.15 10.52 16.89
CA PRO A 89 -8.41 9.30 17.67
C PRO A 89 -9.55 8.43 17.14
N ASP A 90 -10.62 9.04 16.64
CA ASP A 90 -11.89 8.35 16.33
C ASP A 90 -12.15 8.17 14.83
N ASP A 91 -11.26 8.68 13.97
CA ASP A 91 -11.41 8.65 12.51
C ASP A 91 -10.04 8.39 11.86
N PRO A 92 -9.60 7.12 11.81
CA PRO A 92 -8.32 6.78 11.23
C PRO A 92 -8.35 6.92 9.71
N PHE A 93 -7.33 7.60 9.17
CA PHE A 93 -7.03 7.54 7.75
C PHE A 93 -6.67 6.09 7.38
N THR A 94 -7.51 5.46 6.58
CA THR A 94 -7.35 4.06 6.16
C THR A 94 -7.12 4.00 4.67
N CYS A 95 -6.23 3.11 4.24
CA CYS A 95 -6.01 2.82 2.82
C CYS A 95 -5.80 1.33 2.63
N GLU A 96 -5.88 0.89 1.38
CA GLU A 96 -5.72 -0.50 1.01
C GLU A 96 -4.65 -0.59 -0.08
N ILE A 97 -3.71 -1.50 0.13
CA ILE A 97 -2.60 -1.78 -0.78
C ILE A 97 -2.75 -3.24 -1.18
N LEU A 98 -2.95 -3.47 -2.46
CA LEU A 98 -3.11 -4.79 -3.04
C LEU A 98 -1.79 -5.24 -3.64
N LEU A 99 -1.32 -6.41 -3.21
CA LEU A 99 -0.10 -7.05 -3.69
C LEU A 99 -0.47 -8.33 -4.42
N THR A 100 0.17 -8.57 -5.55
CA THR A 100 0.02 -9.78 -6.39
C THR A 100 1.33 -10.58 -6.39
N PRO A 101 1.61 -11.42 -5.38
CA PRO A 101 2.94 -12.01 -5.20
C PRO A 101 3.33 -12.99 -6.31
N GLY A 102 2.36 -13.68 -6.91
CA GLY A 102 2.65 -14.66 -7.96
C GLY A 102 3.17 -14.10 -9.28
N ASP A 103 3.17 -12.79 -9.52
CA ASP A 103 3.82 -12.27 -10.73
C ASP A 103 5.36 -12.33 -10.63
N GLY A 104 5.91 -12.84 -9.51
CA GLY A 104 7.34 -13.05 -9.29
C GLY A 104 8.15 -11.75 -9.18
N GLY A 105 7.47 -10.61 -9.12
CA GLY A 105 8.05 -9.27 -9.13
C GLY A 105 8.17 -8.65 -7.74
N ALA A 106 8.11 -7.31 -7.73
CA ALA A 106 8.32 -6.48 -6.54
C ALA A 106 7.37 -6.83 -5.37
N HIS A 107 6.15 -7.27 -5.63
CA HIS A 107 5.16 -7.60 -4.60
C HIS A 107 5.55 -8.81 -3.75
N PHE A 108 6.18 -9.83 -4.33
CA PHE A 108 6.71 -10.95 -3.56
C PHE A 108 7.89 -10.52 -2.69
N GLU A 109 8.78 -9.69 -3.24
CA GLU A 109 9.92 -9.18 -2.49
C GLU A 109 9.47 -8.27 -1.33
N VAL A 110 8.39 -7.49 -1.49
CA VAL A 110 7.78 -6.72 -0.39
C VAL A 110 7.41 -7.64 0.78
N LEU A 111 6.69 -8.74 0.53
CA LEU A 111 6.29 -9.65 1.61
C LEU A 111 7.49 -10.32 2.28
N LYS A 112 8.51 -10.68 1.50
CA LYS A 112 9.77 -11.25 2.02
C LYS A 112 10.57 -10.26 2.86
N LEU A 113 10.56 -8.98 2.50
CA LEU A 113 11.18 -7.93 3.28
C LEU A 113 10.39 -7.67 4.57
N LEU A 114 9.06 -7.55 4.48
CA LEU A 114 8.18 -7.39 5.64
C LEU A 114 8.32 -8.51 6.66
N SER A 115 8.55 -9.76 6.23
CA SER A 115 8.73 -10.90 7.14
C SER A 115 10.10 -10.96 7.83
N ARG A 116 11.04 -10.07 7.49
CA ARG A 116 12.43 -10.14 7.96
C ARG A 116 12.98 -8.83 8.50
N GLN A 117 12.50 -7.70 8.00
CA GLN A 117 13.01 -6.39 8.37
C GLN A 117 12.67 -6.07 9.83
N ALA A 118 13.62 -5.49 10.56
CA ALA A 118 13.42 -5.18 11.98
C ALA A 118 12.40 -4.07 12.23
N ARG A 119 12.09 -3.27 11.20
CA ARG A 119 11.21 -2.10 11.29
C ARG A 119 10.52 -1.84 9.96
N LEU A 120 9.35 -1.23 10.00
CA LEU A 120 8.60 -0.74 8.85
C LEU A 120 8.68 0.78 8.79
N SER A 121 9.12 1.31 7.64
CA SER A 121 9.21 2.74 7.37
C SER A 121 7.91 3.25 6.72
N TRP A 122 7.41 4.37 7.21
CA TRP A 122 6.16 5.01 6.78
C TRP A 122 6.44 6.44 6.33
N PHE A 123 6.00 6.80 5.13
CA PHE A 123 6.19 8.12 4.54
C PHE A 123 4.86 8.73 4.10
N PHE A 124 4.53 9.88 4.66
CA PHE A 124 3.28 10.59 4.37
C PHE A 124 3.59 11.85 3.56
N GLY A 125 3.07 11.90 2.33
CA GLY A 125 3.32 12.96 1.37
C GLY A 125 2.08 13.80 1.06
N ASP A 126 2.28 15.03 0.63
CA ASP A 126 1.20 15.83 0.03
C ASP A 126 0.92 15.43 -1.44
N GLN A 127 0.02 16.15 -2.11
CA GLN A 127 -0.30 15.94 -3.53
C GLN A 127 0.94 16.01 -4.45
N SER A 128 1.96 16.76 -4.04
CA SER A 128 3.23 16.93 -4.76
C SER A 128 4.29 15.93 -4.30
N HIS A 129 3.94 14.99 -3.42
CA HIS A 129 4.78 13.98 -2.81
C HIS A 129 5.89 14.54 -1.90
N TRP A 130 5.76 15.78 -1.43
CA TRP A 130 6.64 16.32 -0.39
C TRP A 130 6.30 15.65 0.93
N ILE A 131 7.31 15.14 1.63
CA ILE A 131 7.13 14.42 2.89
C ILE A 131 6.69 15.41 3.95
N LEU A 132 5.50 15.17 4.49
CA LEU A 132 4.90 15.90 5.61
C LEU A 132 5.33 15.30 6.94
N HIS A 133 5.42 13.98 6.99
CA HIS A 133 5.80 13.22 8.17
C HIS A 133 6.41 11.89 7.73
N SER A 134 7.32 11.35 8.54
CA SER A 134 7.86 10.01 8.38
C SER A 134 8.10 9.39 9.74
N GLN A 135 7.84 8.09 9.85
CA GLN A 135 8.10 7.35 11.07
C GLN A 135 8.56 5.93 10.75
N GLN A 136 9.13 5.28 11.76
CA GLN A 136 9.49 3.88 11.73
C GLN A 136 8.79 3.17 12.87
N HIS A 137 8.28 1.98 12.59
CA HIS A 137 7.66 1.09 13.58
C HIS A 137 8.48 -0.20 13.66
N PRO A 138 8.97 -0.62 14.84
CA PRO A 138 9.61 -1.93 14.98
C PRO A 138 8.61 -3.03 14.62
N LEU A 139 9.07 -4.06 13.93
CA LEU A 139 8.25 -5.26 13.69
C LEU A 139 8.62 -6.32 14.73
N ASP A 140 7.61 -6.86 15.40
CA ASP A 140 7.77 -7.95 16.34
C ASP A 140 7.71 -9.33 15.67
N THR A 141 8.00 -10.38 16.44
CA THR A 141 8.02 -11.76 15.95
C THR A 141 6.65 -12.20 15.41
N ALA A 142 5.55 -11.79 16.04
CA ALA A 142 4.22 -12.18 15.59
C ALA A 142 3.87 -11.54 14.25
N GLN A 143 4.28 -10.28 14.05
CA GLN A 143 4.13 -9.58 12.77
C GLN A 143 4.99 -10.25 11.68
N HIS A 144 6.24 -10.62 11.98
CA HIS A 144 7.10 -11.36 11.04
C HIS A 144 6.48 -12.69 10.63
N GLU A 145 6.00 -13.47 11.61
CA GLU A 145 5.33 -14.75 11.37
C GLU A 145 4.07 -14.59 10.52
N GLY A 146 3.28 -13.53 10.76
CA GLY A 146 2.09 -13.20 9.97
C GLY A 146 2.42 -12.92 8.51
N PHE A 147 3.44 -12.10 8.23
CA PHE A 147 3.88 -11.82 6.86
C PHE A 147 4.46 -13.05 6.16
N ASP A 148 5.22 -13.86 6.90
CA ASP A 148 5.80 -15.10 6.38
C ASP A 148 4.71 -16.13 6.04
N ALA A 149 3.67 -16.23 6.86
CA ALA A 149 2.49 -17.04 6.57
C ALA A 149 1.76 -16.56 5.31
N LEU A 150 1.47 -15.26 5.21
CA LEU A 150 0.83 -14.67 4.02
C LEU A 150 1.64 -14.95 2.74
N ALA A 151 2.96 -14.78 2.79
CA ALA A 151 3.82 -15.04 1.64
C ALA A 151 3.77 -16.51 1.20
N ARG A 152 3.80 -17.45 2.16
CA ARG A 152 3.70 -18.88 1.88
C ARG A 152 2.35 -19.27 1.32
N ASP A 153 1.27 -18.78 1.92
CA ASP A 153 -0.09 -19.14 1.53
C ASP A 153 -0.44 -18.58 0.15
N ALA A 154 -0.07 -17.33 -0.12
CA ALA A 154 -0.18 -16.74 -1.47
C ALA A 154 0.60 -17.56 -2.52
N LEU A 155 1.85 -17.91 -2.22
CA LEU A 155 2.68 -18.69 -3.14
C LEU A 155 2.11 -20.10 -3.37
N LYS A 156 1.59 -20.73 -2.32
CA LYS A 156 0.94 -22.04 -2.40
C LYS A 156 -0.28 -21.97 -3.31
N HIS A 157 -1.17 -21.01 -3.12
CA HIS A 157 -2.34 -20.81 -3.96
C HIS A 157 -1.96 -20.55 -5.41
N ASP A 158 -1.07 -19.59 -5.65
CA ASP A 158 -0.61 -19.26 -7.01
C ASP A 158 0.05 -20.45 -7.71
N THR A 159 0.76 -21.30 -6.96
CA THR A 159 1.33 -22.55 -7.51
C THR A 159 0.23 -23.51 -7.94
N MET A 160 -0.81 -23.72 -7.13
CA MET A 160 -1.96 -24.57 -7.47
C MET A 160 -2.71 -24.03 -8.71
N VAL A 161 -2.93 -22.71 -8.78
CA VAL A 161 -3.60 -22.09 -9.92
C VAL A 161 -2.75 -22.22 -11.21
N ARG A 162 -1.43 -22.04 -11.13
CA ARG A 162 -0.52 -22.26 -12.27
C ARG A 162 -0.54 -23.69 -12.78
N MET A 163 -0.63 -24.68 -11.89
CA MET A 163 -0.76 -26.09 -12.29
C MET A 163 -2.07 -26.37 -13.07
N SER A 164 -3.08 -25.51 -12.92
CA SER A 164 -4.32 -25.56 -13.70
C SER A 164 -4.30 -24.70 -14.97
N SER A 165 -3.17 -24.07 -15.31
CA SER A 165 -3.02 -23.15 -16.46
C SER A 165 -3.99 -21.96 -16.48
N ARG A 166 -4.52 -21.56 -15.31
CA ARG A 166 -5.47 -20.44 -15.15
C ARG A 166 -4.85 -19.20 -14.51
N TYR A 167 -3.55 -19.23 -14.24
CA TYR A 167 -2.89 -18.17 -13.49
C TYR A 167 -2.84 -16.87 -14.29
N ASP A 168 -3.41 -15.81 -13.71
CA ASP A 168 -3.38 -14.45 -14.25
C ASP A 168 -3.49 -13.45 -13.08
N ALA A 169 -2.36 -12.85 -12.71
CA ALA A 169 -2.27 -11.88 -11.64
C ALA A 169 -3.12 -10.62 -11.88
N GLN A 170 -3.23 -10.18 -13.15
CA GLN A 170 -3.99 -8.99 -13.52
C GLN A 170 -5.49 -9.27 -13.48
N ALA A 171 -5.91 -10.48 -13.88
CA ALA A 171 -7.30 -10.91 -13.72
C ALA A 171 -7.69 -11.02 -12.25
N ALA A 172 -6.83 -11.59 -11.40
CA ALA A 172 -7.08 -11.69 -9.95
C ALA A 172 -7.21 -10.30 -9.30
N LEU A 173 -6.29 -9.38 -9.61
CA LEU A 173 -6.36 -8.00 -9.14
C LEU A 173 -7.62 -7.29 -9.67
N GLY A 174 -7.92 -7.45 -10.96
CA GLY A 174 -9.08 -6.84 -11.60
C GLY A 174 -10.40 -7.33 -11.03
N GLU A 175 -10.49 -8.61 -10.64
CA GLU A 175 -11.65 -9.18 -9.93
C GLU A 175 -11.88 -8.47 -8.60
N ILE A 176 -10.83 -8.31 -7.80
CA ILE A 176 -10.90 -7.66 -6.50
C ILE A 176 -11.24 -6.17 -6.64
N VAL A 177 -10.59 -5.47 -7.56
CA VAL A 177 -10.84 -4.04 -7.81
C VAL A 177 -12.28 -3.79 -8.26
N LYS A 178 -12.91 -4.70 -9.02
CA LYS A 178 -14.35 -4.60 -9.35
C LYS A 178 -15.24 -4.64 -8.11
N HIS A 179 -14.85 -5.38 -7.07
CA HIS A 179 -15.57 -5.36 -5.80
C HIS A 179 -15.35 -4.07 -5.00
N TYR A 180 -14.30 -3.30 -5.30
CA TYR A 180 -14.05 -1.98 -4.75
C TYR A 180 -14.81 -0.84 -5.45
N GLU A 181 -15.35 -1.07 -6.65
CA GLU A 181 -16.28 -0.14 -7.32
C GLU A 181 -17.66 -0.11 -6.62
N LEU A 182 -17.75 0.31 -5.35
CA LEU A 182 -19.02 0.76 -4.72
C LEU A 182 -18.91 1.39 -3.31
N ARG A 183 -17.76 2.00 -2.94
CA ARG A 183 -17.70 2.89 -1.76
C ARG A 183 -16.92 4.19 -1.94
N ALA A 184 -16.44 4.51 -3.15
CA ALA A 184 -16.15 5.90 -3.48
C ALA A 184 -17.49 6.63 -3.59
N GLY A 185 -17.76 7.58 -2.69
CA GLY A 185 -19.05 8.24 -2.55
C GLY A 185 -19.63 8.74 -3.88
N ALA A 186 -20.53 7.96 -4.47
CA ALA A 186 -21.45 8.44 -5.47
C ALA A 186 -22.45 9.38 -4.78
N ARG A 187 -22.10 10.67 -4.68
CA ARG A 187 -23.12 11.67 -4.97
C ARG A 187 -23.43 11.50 -6.46
N ARG A 188 -24.65 11.05 -6.78
CA ARG A 188 -25.19 11.13 -8.14
C ARG A 188 -24.94 12.55 -8.67
N GLY A 189 -24.04 12.72 -9.64
CA GLY A 189 -23.87 14.02 -10.29
C GLY A 189 -22.59 14.25 -11.09
N ASP A 190 -21.41 13.88 -10.60
CA ASP A 190 -20.19 14.62 -10.99
C ASP A 190 -19.15 13.85 -11.82
N TYR A 191 -19.56 12.90 -12.66
CA TYR A 191 -18.68 12.47 -13.76
C TYR A 191 -19.24 12.94 -15.11
N PRO A 192 -18.55 13.85 -15.82
CA PRO A 192 -18.86 14.09 -17.21
C PRO A 192 -18.54 12.81 -18.01
N PRO A 193 -19.43 12.35 -18.90
CA PRO A 193 -19.17 11.16 -19.69
C PRO A 193 -17.97 11.38 -20.61
N PRO A 194 -17.12 10.36 -20.80
CA PRO A 194 -16.00 10.45 -21.73
C PRO A 194 -16.53 10.45 -23.17
N GLY A 195 -16.27 11.54 -23.89
CA GLY A 195 -16.41 11.60 -25.35
C GLY A 195 -17.56 12.48 -25.85
N LEU A 196 -17.24 13.74 -26.14
CA LEU A 196 -17.84 14.45 -27.27
C LEU A 196 -16.70 15.01 -28.12
N PRO A 197 -16.61 14.66 -29.42
CA PRO A 197 -15.74 15.38 -30.35
C PRO A 197 -16.26 16.81 -30.52
N GLN A 198 -15.32 17.74 -30.76
CA GLN A 198 -15.59 19.17 -31.01
C GLN A 198 -16.53 19.39 -32.20
#